data_AF-A0A529N896-F1
#
_entry.id   AF-A0A529N896-F1
#
_cell.length_a   1.000
_cell.length_b   1.000
_cell.length_c   1.000
_cell.angle_alpha   90.00
_cell.angle_beta   90.00
_cell.angle_gamma   90.00
#
_symmetry.space_group_name_H-M   'P 1'
#
loop_
_entity.id
_entity.type
_entity.pdbx_description
1 polymer ?
#
loop_
_entity_poly.entity_id
_entity_poly.type
_entity_poly.pdbx_seq_one_letter_code
_entity_poly.pdbx_strand_id
1 'polypeptide(L)'
;MFDPREKIALFIDGANLYATSRALGFDIDYRKLLSSFQKRGYLLRAYYYTALVEDQEYSSIRPLIDWLDYNGFKVVTKPAKEFTDSTGRRKIKGNMDIELTVDALELADVVDHYV
;
A
#
# COMPACT_ATOMS: atom_id res chain seq x y z
N MET A 1 -21.88 2.80 6.94
CA MET A 1 -21.97 3.95 6.01
C MET A 1 -21.01 4.99 6.56
N PHE A 2 -20.11 5.56 5.76
CA PHE A 2 -19.16 6.57 6.27
C PHE A 2 -19.92 7.82 6.73
N ASP A 3 -19.61 8.33 7.92
CA ASP A 3 -20.05 9.67 8.32
C ASP A 3 -19.15 10.68 7.60
N PRO A 4 -19.72 11.67 6.86
CA PRO A 4 -18.92 12.67 6.15
C PRO A 4 -17.94 13.48 7.03
N ARG A 5 -18.11 13.46 8.35
CA ARG A 5 -17.26 14.14 9.33
C ARG A 5 -16.09 13.29 9.82
N GLU A 6 -16.11 11.98 9.58
CA GLU A 6 -15.02 11.07 9.99
C GLU A 6 -13.73 11.38 9.22
N LYS A 7 -12.61 11.38 9.95
CA LYS A 7 -11.27 11.36 9.39
C LYS A 7 -10.91 9.93 9.00
N ILE A 8 -10.77 9.70 7.71
CA ILE A 8 -10.48 8.39 7.12
C ILE A 8 -8.98 8.27 6.89
N ALA A 9 -8.38 7.14 7.24
CA ALA A 9 -7.05 6.76 6.78
C ALA A 9 -7.09 5.39 6.07
N LEU A 10 -6.51 5.32 4.88
CA LEU A 10 -6.40 4.09 4.09
C LEU A 10 -5.02 3.46 4.28
N PHE A 11 -4.97 2.15 4.47
CA PHE A 11 -3.74 1.36 4.65
C PHE A 11 -3.71 0.24 3.59
N ILE A 12 -3.02 0.50 2.48
CA ILE A 12 -3.01 -0.40 1.34
C ILE A 12 -1.75 -1.28 1.37
N ASP A 13 -1.93 -2.58 1.60
CA ASP A 13 -0.88 -3.57 1.33
C ASP A 13 -0.77 -3.82 -0.18
N GLY A 14 0.26 -3.24 -0.80
CA GLY A 14 0.47 -3.29 -2.24
C GLY A 14 0.71 -4.70 -2.78
N ALA A 15 1.41 -5.56 -2.02
CA ALA A 15 1.71 -6.91 -2.47
C ALA A 15 0.45 -7.79 -2.48
N ASN A 16 -0.32 -7.74 -1.40
CA ASN A 16 -1.57 -8.49 -1.30
C ASN A 16 -2.65 -7.94 -2.25
N LEU A 17 -2.74 -6.62 -2.39
CA LEU A 17 -3.69 -6.00 -3.31
C LEU A 17 -3.39 -6.35 -4.77
N TYR A 18 -2.12 -6.28 -5.19
CA TYR A 18 -1.70 -6.67 -6.53
C TYR A 18 -1.95 -8.15 -6.82
N ALA A 19 -1.58 -9.03 -5.88
CA ALA A 19 -1.80 -10.47 -6.04
C ALA A 19 -3.30 -10.79 -6.20
N THR A 20 -4.14 -10.12 -5.42
CA THR A 20 -5.60 -10.29 -5.45
C THR A 20 -6.22 -9.77 -6.73
N SER A 21 -5.88 -8.55 -7.16
CA SER A 21 -6.45 -7.95 -8.38
C SER A 21 -6.05 -8.75 -9.62
N ARG A 22 -4.80 -9.23 -9.68
CA ARG A 22 -4.31 -10.11 -10.74
C ARG A 22 -5.08 -11.44 -10.76
N ALA A 23 -5.29 -12.08 -9.60
CA ALA A 23 -6.03 -13.33 -9.51
C ALA A 23 -7.49 -13.18 -9.96
N LEU A 24 -8.08 -11.99 -9.73
CA LEU A 24 -9.44 -11.65 -10.13
C LEU A 24 -9.53 -11.07 -11.56
N GLY A 25 -8.41 -10.84 -12.23
CA GLY A 25 -8.35 -10.38 -13.61
C GLY A 25 -8.77 -8.92 -13.82
N PHE A 26 -8.53 -8.03 -12.85
CA PHE A 26 -8.79 -6.61 -13.00
C PHE A 26 -7.64 -5.73 -12.51
N ASP A 27 -7.55 -4.52 -13.07
CA ASP A 27 -6.61 -3.49 -12.67
C ASP A 27 -7.26 -2.47 -11.74
N ILE A 28 -6.48 -1.93 -10.82
CA ILE A 28 -6.95 -0.93 -9.86
C ILE A 28 -6.70 0.47 -10.39
N ASP A 29 -7.77 1.24 -10.53
CA ASP A 29 -7.69 2.67 -10.78
C ASP A 29 -7.52 3.41 -9.45
N TYR A 30 -6.26 3.66 -9.07
CA TYR A 30 -5.91 4.33 -7.82
C TYR A 30 -6.44 5.77 -7.73
N ARG A 31 -6.64 6.46 -8.87
CA ARG A 31 -7.26 7.79 -8.89
C ARG A 31 -8.73 7.71 -8.50
N LYS A 32 -9.46 6.75 -9.05
CA LYS A 32 -10.86 6.50 -8.68
C LYS A 32 -10.98 6.02 -7.24
N LEU A 33 -10.06 5.16 -6.79
CA LEU A 33 -10.01 4.72 -5.39
C LEU A 33 -9.88 5.92 -4.45
N LEU A 34 -8.87 6.77 -4.66
CA LEU A 34 -8.64 7.95 -3.83
C LEU A 34 -9.85 8.89 -3.82
N SER A 35 -10.37 9.23 -5.00
CA SER A 35 -11.53 10.12 -5.12
C SER A 35 -12.82 9.53 -4.54
N SER A 36 -12.98 8.20 -4.53
CA SER A 36 -14.11 7.53 -3.90
C SER A 36 -14.13 7.76 -2.38
N PHE A 37 -12.98 7.68 -1.72
CA PHE A 37 -12.89 7.91 -0.27
C PHE A 37 -12.97 9.40 0.08
N GLN A 38 -12.37 10.28 -0.73
CA GLN A 38 -12.50 11.73 -0.55
C GLN A 38 -13.96 12.22 -0.63
N LYS A 39 -14.83 11.52 -1.38
CA LYS A 39 -16.26 11.83 -1.46
C LYS A 39 -17.08 11.31 -0.27
N ARG A 40 -16.52 10.42 0.54
CA ARG A 40 -17.23 9.73 1.64
C ARG A 40 -16.98 10.36 3.00
N GLY A 41 -15.88 11.09 3.17
CA GLY A 41 -15.50 11.77 4.41
C GLY A 41 -14.20 12.54 4.24
N TYR A 42 -13.58 12.94 5.35
CA TYR A 42 -12.31 13.65 5.31
C TYR A 42 -11.15 12.66 5.20
N LEU A 43 -10.67 12.42 3.98
CA LEU A 43 -9.52 11.55 3.77
C LEU A 43 -8.23 12.22 4.28
N LEU A 44 -7.76 11.80 5.46
CA LEU A 44 -6.58 12.35 6.12
C LEU A 44 -5.28 11.83 5.50
N ARG A 45 -5.22 10.51 5.24
CA ARG A 45 -4.06 9.84 4.66
C ARG A 45 -4.49 8.65 3.79
N ALA A 46 -3.74 8.39 2.73
CA ALA A 46 -3.82 7.14 1.98
C ALA A 46 -2.42 6.56 1.86
N TYR A 47 -2.14 5.51 2.63
CA TYR A 47 -0.85 4.82 2.64
C TYR A 47 -0.82 3.71 1.62
N TYR A 48 0.33 3.54 0.96
CA TYR A 48 0.62 2.40 0.10
C TYR A 48 1.93 1.74 0.53
N TYR A 49 1.86 0.51 1.01
CA TYR A 49 3.00 -0.23 1.55
C TYR A 49 3.53 -1.20 0.51
N THR A 50 4.83 -1.14 0.22
CA THR A 50 5.45 -2.07 -0.73
C THR A 50 6.92 -2.31 -0.45
N ALA A 51 7.39 -3.52 -0.75
CA ALA A 51 8.81 -3.80 -0.72
C ALA A 51 9.48 -3.57 -2.09
N LEU A 52 10.74 -3.17 -2.09
CA LEU A 52 11.57 -2.93 -3.27
C LEU A 52 12.79 -3.85 -3.29
N VAL A 53 13.05 -4.49 -4.42
CA VAL A 53 14.31 -5.23 -4.62
C VAL A 53 15.38 -4.23 -5.04
N GLU A 54 16.45 -4.10 -4.25
CA GLU A 54 17.50 -3.10 -4.47
C GLU A 54 18.47 -3.50 -5.59
N ASP A 55 18.75 -4.80 -5.75
CA ASP A 55 19.77 -5.32 -6.68
C ASP A 55 19.35 -5.35 -8.16
N GLN A 56 18.18 -4.78 -8.50
CA GLN A 56 17.73 -4.64 -9.89
C GLN A 56 17.75 -3.16 -10.30
N GLU A 57 18.55 -2.83 -11.32
CA GLU A 57 18.60 -1.48 -11.91
C GLU A 57 17.21 -0.97 -12.34
N TYR A 58 16.29 -1.88 -12.64
CA TYR A 58 14.90 -1.56 -12.97
C TYR A 58 13.93 -2.45 -12.18
N SER A 59 13.07 -1.84 -11.37
CA SER A 59 11.96 -2.53 -10.71
C SER A 59 10.65 -2.06 -11.33
N SER A 60 9.85 -3.00 -11.84
CA SER A 60 8.61 -2.73 -12.58
C SER A 60 7.54 -2.00 -11.77
N ILE A 61 7.65 -1.97 -10.43
CA ILE A 61 6.74 -1.25 -9.56
C ILE A 61 7.12 0.23 -9.36
N ARG A 62 8.34 0.65 -9.70
CA ARG A 62 8.80 2.05 -9.53
C ARG A 62 7.90 3.07 -10.22
N PRO A 63 7.48 2.90 -11.50
CA PRO A 63 6.56 3.85 -12.13
C PRO A 63 5.23 3.99 -11.40
N LEU A 64 4.71 2.92 -10.81
CA LEU A 64 3.50 2.98 -10.00
C LEU A 64 3.74 3.74 -8.70
N ILE A 65 4.85 3.47 -8.00
CA ILE A 65 5.23 4.18 -6.78
C ILE A 65 5.35 5.68 -7.03
N ASP A 66 6.09 6.08 -8.06
CA ASP A 66 6.29 7.49 -8.42
C ASP A 66 4.95 8.16 -8.73
N TRP A 67 4.07 7.45 -9.46
CA TRP A 67 2.73 7.95 -9.75
C TRP A 67 1.88 8.10 -8.48
N LEU A 68 1.90 7.11 -7.58
CA LEU A 68 1.13 7.14 -6.34
C LEU A 68 1.55 8.29 -5.43
N ASP A 69 2.87 8.44 -5.21
CA ASP A 69 3.44 9.49 -4.36
C ASP A 69 3.10 10.88 -4.92
N TYR A 70 3.22 11.05 -6.24
CA TYR A 70 2.83 12.29 -6.91
C TYR A 70 1.32 12.59 -6.82
N ASN A 71 0.46 11.56 -6.84
CA ASN A 71 -0.99 11.71 -6.88
C ASN A 71 -1.68 11.62 -5.51
N GLY A 72 -0.94 11.85 -4.41
CA GLY A 72 -1.53 12.07 -3.08
C GLY A 72 -1.63 10.83 -2.19
N PHE A 73 -0.96 9.74 -2.56
CA PHE A 73 -0.69 8.64 -1.63
C PHE A 73 0.62 8.91 -0.89
N LYS A 74 0.74 8.42 0.35
CA LYS A 74 2.01 8.33 1.06
C LYS A 74 2.56 6.92 0.83
N VAL A 75 3.63 6.79 0.06
CA VAL A 75 4.22 5.48 -0.22
C VAL A 75 5.25 5.13 0.86
N VAL A 76 5.11 3.96 1.47
CA VAL A 76 6.04 3.42 2.47
C VAL A 76 6.77 2.25 1.83
N THR A 77 8.10 2.36 1.71
CA THR A 77 8.93 1.34 1.09
C THR A 77 9.87 0.68 2.07
N LYS A 78 10.18 -0.59 1.80
CA LYS A 78 11.17 -1.38 2.55
C LYS A 78 12.00 -2.23 1.59
N PRO A 79 13.30 -2.40 1.81
CA PRO A 79 14.09 -3.35 1.03
C PRO A 79 13.55 -4.77 1.18
N ALA A 80 13.23 -5.41 0.05
CA ALA A 80 12.81 -6.80 0.00
C ALA A 80 14.03 -7.70 0.21
N LYS A 81 13.90 -8.71 1.07
CA LYS A 81 14.98 -9.67 1.32
C LYS A 81 14.82 -10.88 0.42
N GLU A 82 15.89 -11.25 -0.26
CA GLU A 82 15.97 -12.51 -0.98
C GLU A 82 16.38 -13.65 -0.06
N PHE A 83 15.68 -14.78 -0.20
CA PHE A 83 15.98 -16.01 0.51
C PHE A 83 16.00 -17.16 -0.50
N THR A 84 17.03 -17.99 -0.42
CA THR A 84 17.05 -19.27 -1.13
C THR A 84 16.45 -20.31 -0.21
N ASP A 85 15.37 -20.97 -0.64
CA ASP A 85 14.81 -22.08 0.14
C ASP A 85 15.71 -23.33 0.05
N SER A 86 15.41 -24.35 0.87
CA SER A 86 16.17 -25.60 0.91
C SER A 86 16.16 -26.39 -0.42
N THR A 87 15.32 -25.99 -1.38
CA THR A 87 15.27 -26.57 -2.73
C THR A 87 16.05 -25.76 -3.77
N GLY A 88 16.74 -24.69 -3.34
CA GLY A 88 17.51 -23.80 -4.22
C GLY A 88 16.65 -22.74 -4.91
N ARG A 89 15.36 -22.62 -4.59
CA ARG A 89 14.47 -21.63 -5.22
C ARG A 89 14.62 -20.28 -4.53
N ARG A 90 14.92 -19.23 -5.30
CA ARG A 90 14.89 -17.84 -4.82
C ARG A 90 13.44 -17.45 -4.50
N LYS A 91 13.22 -16.96 -3.28
CA LYS A 91 11.98 -16.34 -2.82
C LYS A 91 12.30 -14.94 -2.33
N ILE A 92 11.51 -13.98 -2.77
CA ILE A 92 11.58 -12.60 -2.28
C ILE A 92 10.54 -12.49 -1.16
N LYS A 93 10.97 -12.05 0.03
CA LYS A 93 10.06 -11.75 1.15
C LYS A 93 10.15 -10.26 1.46
N GLY A 94 9.04 -9.57 1.26
CA GLY A 94 8.87 -8.14 1.48
C GLY A 94 7.56 -7.85 2.19
N ASN A 95 7.37 -8.45 3.37
CA ASN A 95 6.18 -8.24 4.18
C ASN A 95 6.26 -6.87 4.87
N MET A 96 5.13 -6.16 4.87
CA MET A 96 4.97 -4.79 5.36
C MET A 96 4.04 -4.70 6.58
N ASP A 97 3.63 -5.84 7.16
CA ASP A 97 2.61 -5.90 8.22
C ASP A 97 3.03 -5.10 9.45
N ILE A 98 4.33 -5.12 9.79
CA ILE A 98 4.86 -4.37 10.93
C ILE A 98 4.76 -2.88 10.67
N GLU A 99 5.26 -2.40 9.52
CA GLU A 99 5.22 -0.99 9.15
C GLU A 99 3.78 -0.47 9.10
N LEU A 100 2.88 -1.21 8.48
CA LEU A 100 1.46 -0.89 8.41
C LEU A 100 0.83 -0.82 9.81
N THR A 101 1.09 -1.83 10.66
CA THR A 101 0.52 -1.88 12.01
C THR A 101 1.02 -0.72 12.87
N VAL A 102 2.30 -0.39 12.81
CA VAL A 102 2.89 0.71 13.58
C VAL A 102 2.30 2.04 13.14
N ASP A 103 2.26 2.33 11.83
CA ASP A 103 1.68 3.56 11.30
C ASP A 103 0.19 3.69 11.67
N ALA A 104 -0.55 2.58 11.66
CA ALA A 104 -1.94 2.57 12.08
C ALA A 104 -2.11 2.89 13.57
N LEU A 105 -1.27 2.29 14.43
CA LEU A 105 -1.28 2.56 15.87
C LEU A 105 -0.90 4.01 16.20
N GLU A 106 0.06 4.60 15.48
CA GLU A 106 0.45 6.01 15.67
C GLU A 106 -0.67 7.00 15.35
N LEU A 107 -1.64 6.61 14.53
CA LEU A 107 -2.78 7.43 14.15
C LEU A 107 -4.01 7.21 15.04
N ALA A 108 -3.95 6.29 16.02
CA ALA A 108 -5.11 5.80 16.76
C ALA A 108 -5.90 6.92 17.46
N ASP A 109 -5.21 7.97 17.93
CA ASP A 109 -5.81 9.09 18.64
C ASP A 109 -6.42 10.16 17.71
N VAL A 110 -6.21 10.07 16.39
CA VAL A 110 -6.56 11.13 15.43
C VAL A 110 -7.44 10.69 14.27
N VAL A 111 -7.44 9.40 13.92
CA VAL A 111 -8.25 8.83 12.84
C VAL A 111 -9.52 8.22 13.41
N ASP A 112 -10.66 8.56 12.82
CA ASP A 112 -11.96 8.03 13.23
C ASP A 112 -12.28 6.70 12.51
N HIS A 113 -11.74 6.52 11.29
CA HIS A 113 -12.04 5.37 10.44
C HIS A 113 -10.80 4.82 9.74
N TYR A 114 -10.45 3.56 10.05
CA TYR A 114 -9.37 2.80 9.42
C TYR A 114 -9.92 1.92 8.31
N VAL A 115 -9.28 1.95 7.13
CA VAL A 115 -9.63 1.14 5.96
C VAL A 115 -8.42 0.38 5.43
#